data_AF-A0A6N2CT08-F1
#
_entry.id   AF-A0A6N2CT08-F1
#
_cell.length_a   1.000
_cell.length_b   1.000
_cell.length_c   1.000
_cell.angle_alpha   90.00
_cell.angle_beta   90.00
_cell.angle_gamma   90.00
#
_symmetry.space_group_name_H-M   'P 1'
#
loop_
_entity.id
_entity.type
_entity.pdbx_description
1 polymer ?
#
loop_
_entity_poly.entity_id
_entity_poly.type
_entity_poly.pdbx_seq_one_letter_code
_entity_poly.pdbx_strand_id
1 'polypeptide(L)'
;MKLLISLFVLFLFFQIFSYAQQSVRIENDTIFQTEFSFFIFFKTNKDQADSIPDWQFNRLRNALRVFPQGLIQLEARTDSRGSKEYNHNLANRRLDFTKEVLLEKEIPENRILDFVFGKTNPIADNESEEGRQKNRSVQVSFKLIKPLVPLKGRIICMESGEGLEGMVYVGAGKYQDSMKTNTNGDFDIKVPSIGEFSFEFHSSDHIKGRRNYELRLIDELLERLNLEPLREGMFFNFDDILFVGGTPIILDGYRHNLPRLYQMINAADSYRFEIQGHVHCPGRPQHSGPQCFGLSERRALKIYTYLVERGIEEDRLEWKAYSNLRMRYPNAVNENLAKKNRRVTVKVLGMVD
;
A
#
# COMPACT_ATOMS: atom_id res chain seq x y z
N MET A 1 26.37 -24.92 72.00
CA MET A 1 25.00 -25.44 71.82
C MET A 1 24.32 -24.64 70.73
N LYS A 2 24.17 -25.24 69.53
CA LYS A 2 23.18 -24.94 68.46
C LYS A 2 23.18 -23.52 67.85
N LEU A 3 23.04 -23.27 66.55
CA LEU A 3 22.91 -24.09 65.35
C LEU A 3 23.22 -23.17 64.15
N LEU A 4 23.85 -23.75 63.13
CA LEU A 4 23.89 -23.29 61.74
C LEU A 4 22.48 -23.43 61.08
N ILE A 5 22.28 -22.84 59.89
CA ILE A 5 21.15 -23.02 58.93
C ILE A 5 19.96 -22.05 59.19
N SER A 6 19.60 -21.10 58.31
CA SER A 6 19.06 -21.38 56.97
C SER A 6 19.18 -20.19 56.00
N LEU A 7 19.99 -20.41 54.96
CA LEU A 7 19.76 -19.99 53.57
C LEU A 7 18.62 -20.88 53.04
N PHE A 8 17.66 -20.38 52.24
CA PHE A 8 16.30 -20.92 51.95
C PHE A 8 15.29 -20.40 52.99
N VAL A 9 14.22 -19.67 52.68
CA VAL A 9 13.31 -19.69 51.53
C VAL A 9 12.69 -18.28 51.41
N LEU A 10 13.32 -17.37 50.66
CA LEU A 10 12.65 -16.19 50.09
C LEU A 10 11.87 -16.66 48.84
N PHE A 11 11.02 -17.67 49.02
CA PHE A 11 10.33 -18.44 47.98
C PHE A 11 8.91 -18.71 48.46
N LEU A 12 8.20 -17.65 48.86
CA LEU A 12 6.78 -17.74 49.21
C LEU A 12 6.15 -16.35 49.18
N PHE A 13 6.30 -15.63 48.07
CA PHE A 13 5.35 -14.62 47.58
C PHE A 13 5.65 -14.25 46.11
N PHE A 14 6.17 -15.21 45.34
CA PHE A 14 6.32 -15.10 43.88
C PHE A 14 5.28 -15.99 43.19
N GLN A 15 4.05 -15.93 43.67
CA GLN A 15 2.89 -16.29 42.86
C GLN A 15 1.79 -15.30 43.17
N ILE A 16 1.11 -14.91 42.09
CA ILE A 16 -0.06 -14.04 41.99
C ILE A 16 0.31 -12.56 41.74
N PHE A 17 -0.13 -12.10 40.57
CA PHE A 17 0.04 -10.79 39.94
C PHE A 17 1.27 -10.60 39.05
N SER A 18 1.31 -11.36 37.96
CA SER A 18 1.75 -10.80 36.68
C SER A 18 0.86 -11.33 35.56
N TYR A 19 -0.41 -10.91 35.53
CA TYR A 19 -1.08 -10.74 34.25
C TYR A 19 -0.59 -9.41 33.70
N ALA A 20 0.59 -9.46 33.08
CA ALA A 20 1.09 -8.33 32.33
C ALA A 20 0.06 -8.03 31.23
N GLN A 21 -0.54 -6.85 31.33
CA GLN A 21 -1.27 -6.21 30.25
C GLN A 21 -0.26 -6.04 29.11
N GLN A 22 -0.20 -7.03 28.22
CA GLN A 22 0.64 -6.99 27.02
C GLN A 22 0.03 -5.94 26.10
N SER A 23 0.30 -4.67 26.41
CA SER A 23 0.14 -3.59 25.45
C SER A 23 0.94 -3.99 24.23
N VAL A 24 0.28 -4.09 23.07
CA VAL A 24 0.99 -4.30 21.82
C VAL A 24 1.99 -3.15 21.69
N ARG A 25 3.28 -3.43 21.87
CA ARG A 25 4.33 -2.48 21.57
C ARG A 25 4.31 -2.29 20.07
N ILE A 26 3.69 -1.20 19.63
CA ILE A 26 3.76 -0.74 18.26
C ILE A 26 5.15 -0.14 18.10
N GLU A 27 6.12 -0.94 17.68
CA GLU A 27 7.45 -0.46 17.30
C GLU A 27 7.34 0.36 16.00
N ASN A 28 8.29 1.26 15.74
CA ASN A 28 8.40 1.99 14.47
C ASN A 28 8.52 1.04 13.25
N ASP A 29 8.72 -0.24 13.50
CA ASP A 29 8.91 -1.31 12.52
C ASP A 29 7.65 -2.17 12.36
N THR A 30 6.49 -1.53 12.16
CA THR A 30 5.23 -2.25 11.96
C THR A 30 4.29 -1.49 11.04
N ILE A 31 3.67 -2.20 10.09
CA ILE A 31 2.60 -1.66 9.26
C ILE A 31 1.24 -2.23 9.70
N PHE A 32 0.23 -1.38 9.68
CA PHE A 32 -1.17 -1.77 9.91
C PHE A 32 -1.91 -1.85 8.59
N GLN A 33 -2.43 -3.03 8.27
CA GLN A 33 -3.26 -3.23 7.10
C GLN A 33 -4.73 -3.41 7.52
N THR A 34 -5.62 -2.56 7.04
CA THR A 34 -7.07 -2.78 7.22
C THR A 34 -7.54 -3.86 6.26
N GLU A 35 -8.06 -4.97 6.79
CA GLU A 35 -8.65 -6.03 5.97
C GLU A 35 -10.13 -5.78 5.68
N PHE A 36 -10.86 -5.33 6.71
CA PHE A 36 -12.23 -4.87 6.56
C PHE A 36 -12.59 -3.90 7.67
N SER A 37 -13.62 -3.10 7.42
CA SER A 37 -14.22 -2.25 8.44
C SER A 37 -15.73 -2.18 8.24
N PHE A 38 -16.43 -1.83 9.30
CA PHE A 38 -17.86 -1.57 9.29
C PHE A 38 -18.17 -0.44 10.29
N PHE A 39 -19.37 0.13 10.17
CA PHE A 39 -19.81 1.23 11.02
C PHE A 39 -20.93 0.77 11.95
N ILE A 40 -20.91 1.30 13.16
CA ILE A 40 -22.05 1.33 14.06
C ILE A 40 -22.55 2.76 14.07
N PHE A 41 -23.83 2.95 13.75
CA PHE A 41 -24.42 4.28 13.66
C PHE A 41 -25.25 4.61 14.90
N PHE A 42 -25.25 5.89 15.25
CA PHE A 42 -25.94 6.40 16.41
C PHE A 42 -26.91 7.51 16.00
N LYS A 43 -28.04 7.58 16.70
CA LYS A 43 -28.97 8.70 16.59
C LYS A 43 -28.37 9.96 17.22
N THR A 44 -28.93 11.11 16.88
CA THR A 44 -28.55 12.42 17.47
C THR A 44 -28.59 12.35 18.99
N ASN A 45 -27.51 12.81 19.65
CA ASN A 45 -27.34 12.82 21.11
C ASN A 45 -27.48 11.45 21.81
N LYS A 46 -27.46 10.34 21.06
CA LYS A 46 -27.45 8.98 21.63
C LYS A 46 -26.06 8.37 21.58
N ASP A 47 -25.75 7.58 22.60
CA ASP A 47 -24.55 6.77 22.77
C ASP A 47 -24.83 5.26 22.76
N GLN A 48 -26.10 4.88 22.72
CA GLN A 48 -26.58 3.52 22.49
C GLN A 48 -27.00 3.38 21.01
N ALA A 49 -26.57 2.30 20.34
CA ALA A 49 -26.97 2.03 18.96
C ALA A 49 -28.23 1.15 18.93
N ASP A 50 -29.19 1.48 18.06
CA ASP A 50 -30.42 0.69 17.92
C ASP A 50 -30.21 -0.64 17.16
N SER A 51 -29.14 -0.72 16.37
CA SER A 51 -28.85 -1.88 15.54
C SER A 51 -27.35 -2.11 15.45
N ILE A 52 -26.97 -3.38 15.58
CA ILE A 52 -25.59 -3.84 15.52
C ILE A 52 -25.52 -4.95 14.47
N PRO A 53 -24.58 -4.90 13.52
CA PRO A 53 -24.45 -5.94 12.50
C PRO A 53 -23.78 -7.20 13.07
N ASP A 54 -24.51 -8.07 13.78
CA ASP A 54 -24.00 -9.27 14.45
C ASP A 54 -23.05 -10.13 13.59
N TRP A 55 -23.36 -10.28 12.31
CA TRP A 55 -22.54 -11.06 11.38
C TRP A 55 -21.12 -10.47 11.19
N GLN A 56 -20.96 -9.14 11.29
CA GLN A 56 -19.65 -8.48 11.24
C GLN A 56 -18.82 -8.76 12.49
N PHE A 57 -19.45 -8.85 13.66
CA PHE A 57 -18.78 -9.22 14.91
C PHE A 57 -18.33 -10.69 14.88
N ASN A 58 -19.18 -11.57 14.37
CA ASN A 58 -18.79 -12.97 14.13
C ASN A 58 -17.61 -13.08 13.15
N ARG A 59 -17.61 -12.28 12.08
CA ARG A 59 -16.49 -12.18 11.15
C ARG A 59 -15.22 -11.67 11.85
N LEU A 60 -15.34 -10.66 12.73
CA LEU A 60 -14.24 -10.11 13.51
C LEU A 60 -13.61 -11.14 14.45
N ARG A 61 -14.44 -11.86 15.21
CA ARG A 61 -14.00 -12.94 16.09
C ARG A 61 -13.29 -14.04 15.30
N ASN A 62 -13.86 -14.47 14.17
CA ASN A 62 -13.23 -15.48 13.32
C ASN A 62 -11.89 -14.99 12.75
N ALA A 63 -11.79 -13.72 12.34
CA ALA A 63 -10.55 -13.14 11.86
C ALA A 63 -9.47 -13.09 12.95
N LEU A 64 -9.82 -12.74 14.19
CA LEU A 64 -8.89 -12.75 15.33
C LEU A 64 -8.39 -14.16 15.70
N ARG A 65 -9.20 -15.20 15.44
CA ARG A 65 -8.79 -16.60 15.61
C ARG A 65 -7.81 -17.05 14.54
N VAL A 66 -8.05 -16.66 13.28
CA VAL A 66 -7.17 -16.98 12.14
C VAL A 66 -5.86 -16.17 12.20
N PHE A 67 -5.92 -14.94 12.70
CA PHE A 67 -4.78 -14.04 12.83
C PHE A 67 -4.62 -13.59 14.30
N PRO A 68 -3.92 -14.38 15.12
CA PRO A 68 -3.71 -14.09 16.55
C PRO A 68 -3.01 -12.75 16.83
N GLN A 69 -2.33 -12.17 15.85
CA GLN A 69 -1.68 -10.87 15.91
C GLN A 69 -2.54 -9.70 15.39
N GLY A 70 -3.74 -9.95 14.85
CA GLY A 70 -4.62 -8.87 14.37
C GLY A 70 -5.06 -7.93 15.50
N LEU A 71 -5.57 -6.74 15.18
CA LEU A 71 -6.14 -5.81 16.14
C LEU A 71 -7.47 -5.30 15.66
N ILE A 72 -8.23 -4.73 16.59
CA ILE A 72 -9.45 -3.99 16.33
C ILE A 72 -9.15 -2.54 16.59
N GLN A 73 -9.37 -1.71 15.59
CA GLN A 73 -9.29 -0.26 15.73
C GLN A 73 -10.70 0.31 15.75
N LEU A 74 -11.02 1.03 16.82
CA LEU A 74 -12.26 1.77 17.02
C LEU A 74 -12.01 3.25 16.81
N GLU A 75 -12.80 3.87 15.93
CA GLU A 75 -12.74 5.30 15.68
C GLU A 75 -14.11 5.94 15.88
N ALA A 76 -14.27 6.72 16.95
CA ALA A 76 -15.53 7.34 17.31
C ALA A 76 -15.64 8.79 16.86
N ARG A 77 -16.76 9.11 16.21
CA ARG A 77 -17.06 10.43 15.64
C ARG A 77 -18.48 10.90 15.98
N THR A 78 -18.68 12.20 15.87
CA THR A 78 -19.96 12.87 15.95
C THR A 78 -20.17 13.78 14.74
N ASP A 79 -21.40 14.28 14.57
CA ASP A 79 -21.61 15.41 13.67
C ASP A 79 -21.04 16.72 14.26
N SER A 80 -21.12 17.81 13.49
CA SER A 80 -20.49 19.09 13.86
C SER A 80 -21.26 19.91 14.91
N ARG A 81 -22.51 19.53 15.25
CA ARG A 81 -23.37 20.34 16.11
C ARG A 81 -22.97 20.23 17.57
N GLY A 82 -23.02 21.35 18.29
CA GLY A 82 -22.62 21.43 19.69
C GLY A 82 -21.14 21.74 19.90
N SER A 83 -20.74 21.86 21.18
CA SER A 83 -19.36 22.21 21.54
C SER A 83 -18.38 21.08 21.18
N LYS A 84 -17.10 21.41 21.02
CA LYS A 84 -16.04 20.41 20.74
C LYS A 84 -15.93 19.40 21.89
N GLU A 85 -15.96 19.89 23.13
CA GLU A 85 -15.89 19.07 24.34
C GLU A 85 -17.08 18.13 24.47
N TYR A 86 -18.31 18.64 24.28
CA TYR A 86 -19.52 17.80 24.31
C TYR A 86 -19.43 16.64 23.31
N ASN A 87 -19.00 16.94 22.08
CA ASN A 87 -18.87 15.94 21.02
C ASN A 87 -17.75 14.93 21.29
N HIS A 88 -16.64 15.37 21.88
CA HIS A 88 -15.57 14.47 22.29
C HIS A 88 -16.08 13.49 23.36
N ASN A 89 -16.76 13.99 24.38
CA ASN A 89 -17.35 13.15 25.44
C ASN A 89 -18.45 12.22 24.91
N LEU A 90 -19.30 12.69 23.98
CA LEU A 90 -20.31 11.85 23.34
C LEU A 90 -19.69 10.75 22.46
N ALA A 91 -18.62 11.06 21.72
CA ALA A 91 -17.88 10.04 20.97
C ALA A 91 -17.23 9.01 21.90
N ASN A 92 -16.69 9.43 23.05
CA ASN A 92 -16.13 8.50 24.04
C ASN A 92 -17.19 7.49 24.51
N ARG A 93 -18.38 7.97 24.92
CA ARG A 93 -19.46 7.07 25.37
C ARG A 93 -19.93 6.09 24.29
N ARG A 94 -19.95 6.50 23.02
CA ARG A 94 -20.24 5.61 21.89
C ARG A 94 -19.17 4.54 21.69
N LEU A 95 -17.92 4.92 21.90
CA LEU A 95 -16.78 4.02 21.87
C LEU A 95 -16.89 2.99 23.01
N ASP A 96 -17.23 3.45 24.22
CA ASP A 96 -17.43 2.60 25.39
C ASP A 96 -18.56 1.58 25.15
N PHE A 97 -19.73 2.02 24.65
CA PHE A 97 -20.81 1.11 24.22
C PHE A 97 -20.32 0.07 23.20
N THR A 98 -19.52 0.50 22.21
CA THR A 98 -19.00 -0.41 21.18
C THR A 98 -18.04 -1.44 21.77
N LYS A 99 -17.23 -1.06 22.77
CA LYS A 99 -16.36 -2.00 23.50
C LYS A 99 -17.17 -3.01 24.29
N GLU A 100 -18.21 -2.58 25.01
CA GLU A 100 -19.09 -3.49 25.75
C GLU A 100 -19.65 -4.58 24.82
N VAL A 101 -20.15 -4.18 23.64
CA VAL A 101 -20.61 -5.11 22.60
C VAL A 101 -19.49 -6.05 22.13
N LEU A 102 -18.26 -5.56 21.94
CA LEU A 102 -17.13 -6.43 21.55
C LEU A 102 -16.83 -7.47 22.64
N LEU A 103 -16.79 -7.05 23.90
CA LEU A 103 -16.53 -7.93 25.05
C LEU A 103 -17.63 -9.01 25.18
N GLU A 104 -18.90 -8.64 25.01
CA GLU A 104 -20.03 -9.59 24.96
C GLU A 104 -19.89 -10.62 23.83
N LYS A 105 -19.24 -10.26 22.73
CA LYS A 105 -18.93 -11.16 21.61
C LYS A 105 -17.61 -11.91 21.79
N GLU A 106 -17.09 -11.97 23.02
CA GLU A 106 -15.86 -12.70 23.41
C GLU A 106 -14.60 -12.17 22.71
N ILE A 107 -14.61 -10.90 22.31
CA ILE A 107 -13.44 -10.25 21.72
C ILE A 107 -12.63 -9.63 22.86
N PRO A 108 -11.36 -10.00 23.03
CA PRO A 108 -10.60 -9.59 24.21
C PRO A 108 -10.14 -8.13 24.12
N GLU A 109 -10.26 -7.40 25.23
CA GLU A 109 -9.99 -5.96 25.34
C GLU A 109 -8.57 -5.57 24.91
N ASN A 110 -7.59 -6.41 25.21
CA ASN A 110 -6.18 -6.17 24.85
C ASN A 110 -5.91 -6.19 23.33
N ARG A 111 -6.93 -6.49 22.51
CA ARG A 111 -6.85 -6.43 21.04
C ARG A 111 -7.49 -5.16 20.47
N ILE A 112 -7.97 -4.24 21.31
CA ILE A 112 -8.69 -3.04 20.91
C ILE A 112 -7.76 -1.82 21.00
N LEU A 113 -7.78 -0.99 19.95
CA LEU A 113 -7.15 0.32 19.88
C LEU A 113 -8.23 1.39 19.73
N ASP A 114 -8.17 2.43 20.55
CA ASP A 114 -9.22 3.44 20.62
C ASP A 114 -8.78 4.80 20.10
N PHE A 115 -9.63 5.40 19.27
CA PHE A 115 -9.43 6.74 18.75
C PHE A 115 -10.73 7.54 18.85
N VAL A 116 -10.71 8.59 19.67
CA VAL A 116 -11.87 9.48 19.85
C VAL A 116 -11.62 10.79 19.12
N PHE A 117 -12.32 11.00 18.01
CA PHE A 117 -12.22 12.22 17.22
C PHE A 117 -13.28 13.26 17.63
N GLY A 118 -14.43 12.82 18.15
CA GLY A 118 -15.56 13.73 18.37
C GLY A 118 -16.01 14.32 17.03
N LYS A 119 -16.11 15.65 16.95
CA LYS A 119 -16.52 16.34 15.72
C LYS A 119 -15.39 16.65 14.73
N THR A 120 -14.14 16.29 15.07
CA THR A 120 -13.00 16.45 14.16
C THR A 120 -12.91 15.25 13.22
N ASN A 121 -12.24 15.41 12.07
CA ASN A 121 -12.07 14.34 11.07
C ASN A 121 -13.39 13.66 10.62
N PRO A 122 -14.36 14.41 10.08
CA PRO A 122 -15.63 13.83 9.65
C PRO A 122 -15.45 12.87 8.47
N ILE A 123 -16.33 11.86 8.37
CA ILE A 123 -16.35 10.87 7.28
C ILE A 123 -17.06 11.43 6.05
N ALA A 124 -18.07 12.27 6.26
CA ALA A 124 -18.87 12.93 5.23
C ALA A 124 -19.08 14.41 5.57
N ASP A 125 -19.70 15.16 4.68
CA ASP A 125 -20.09 16.55 4.95
C ASP A 125 -20.99 16.66 6.20
N ASN A 126 -21.00 17.82 6.84
CA ASN A 126 -21.91 18.10 7.96
C ASN A 126 -23.08 19.01 7.57
N GLU A 127 -23.17 19.39 6.29
CA GLU A 127 -24.19 20.30 5.78
C GLU A 127 -25.52 19.54 5.52
N SER A 128 -25.44 18.31 5.01
CA SER A 128 -26.58 17.43 4.80
C SER A 128 -26.93 16.59 6.04
N GLU A 129 -28.19 16.17 6.18
CA GLU A 129 -28.57 15.27 7.27
C GLU A 129 -27.98 13.87 7.08
N GLU A 130 -27.89 13.43 5.83
CA GLU A 130 -27.26 12.17 5.44
C GLU A 130 -25.79 12.14 5.82
N GLY A 131 -25.05 13.23 5.55
CA GLY A 131 -23.65 13.38 5.93
C GLY A 131 -23.46 13.39 7.44
N ARG A 132 -24.29 14.16 8.17
CA ARG A 132 -24.28 14.15 9.64
C ARG A 132 -24.58 12.77 10.23
N GLN A 133 -25.55 12.03 9.68
CA GLN A 133 -25.85 10.67 10.15
C GLN A 133 -24.68 9.71 9.95
N LYS A 134 -23.93 9.83 8.85
CA LYS A 134 -22.69 9.06 8.66
C LYS A 134 -21.61 9.42 9.67
N ASN A 135 -21.51 10.70 10.05
CA ASN A 135 -20.53 11.15 11.04
C ASN A 135 -20.86 10.71 12.47
N ARG A 136 -22.13 10.48 12.80
CA ARG A 136 -22.56 9.90 14.08
C ARG A 136 -22.31 8.39 14.11
N SER A 137 -21.04 8.01 14.21
CA SER A 137 -20.64 6.60 14.07
C SER A 137 -19.43 6.23 14.91
N VAL A 138 -19.29 4.92 15.14
CA VAL A 138 -18.02 4.28 15.48
C VAL A 138 -17.64 3.39 14.31
N GLN A 139 -16.47 3.63 13.73
CA GLN A 139 -15.89 2.73 12.74
C GLN A 139 -15.12 1.62 13.45
N VAL A 140 -15.48 0.37 13.17
CA VAL A 140 -14.79 -0.82 13.67
C VAL A 140 -13.97 -1.40 12.55
N SER A 141 -12.66 -1.46 12.71
CA SER A 141 -11.73 -1.97 11.69
C SER A 141 -10.92 -3.14 12.19
N PHE A 142 -10.92 -4.25 11.44
CA PHE A 142 -9.95 -5.32 11.66
C PHE A 142 -8.63 -4.96 10.97
N LYS A 143 -7.54 -4.94 11.74
CA LYS A 143 -6.20 -4.57 11.32
C LYS A 143 -5.28 -5.77 11.43
N LEU A 144 -4.52 -6.09 10.39
CA LEU A 144 -3.38 -6.99 10.50
C LEU A 144 -2.14 -6.17 10.86
N ILE A 145 -1.45 -6.62 11.91
CA ILE A 145 -0.09 -6.19 12.21
C ILE A 145 0.85 -6.95 11.28
N LYS A 146 1.63 -6.23 10.48
CA LYS A 146 2.73 -6.82 9.72
C LYS A 146 4.03 -6.19 10.20
N PRO A 147 4.78 -6.88 11.08
CA PRO A 147 6.10 -6.43 11.50
C PRO A 147 7.00 -6.24 10.28
N LEU A 148 7.77 -5.17 10.27
CA LEU A 148 8.80 -4.91 9.28
C LEU A 148 10.09 -5.61 9.73
N VAL A 149 10.74 -6.30 8.81
CA VAL A 149 11.99 -7.02 9.05
C VAL A 149 13.03 -6.61 8.01
N PRO A 150 14.33 -6.61 8.36
CA PRO A 150 15.38 -6.33 7.41
C PRO A 150 15.40 -7.35 6.26
N LEU A 151 15.40 -6.85 5.03
CA LEU A 151 15.74 -7.58 3.82
C LEU A 151 17.11 -7.11 3.36
N LYS A 152 18.06 -8.04 3.38
CA LYS A 152 19.43 -7.80 2.97
C LYS A 152 19.72 -8.54 1.67
N GLY A 153 20.56 -7.95 0.85
CA GLY A 153 21.00 -8.58 -0.37
C GLY A 153 22.03 -7.76 -1.11
N ARG A 154 22.46 -8.28 -2.25
CA ARG A 154 23.40 -7.63 -3.13
C ARG A 154 22.87 -7.61 -4.55
N ILE A 155 22.99 -6.46 -5.22
CA ILE A 155 22.62 -6.29 -6.62
C ILE A 155 23.92 -6.17 -7.42
N ILE A 156 24.12 -7.04 -8.39
CA ILE A 156 25.34 -7.06 -9.21
C ILE A 156 25.05 -7.05 -10.70
N CYS A 157 25.99 -6.51 -11.47
CA CYS A 157 26.00 -6.63 -12.92
C CYS A 157 26.21 -8.10 -13.28
N MET A 158 25.35 -8.63 -14.14
CA MET A 158 25.43 -10.02 -14.61
C MET A 158 26.70 -10.27 -15.44
N GLU A 159 27.20 -9.26 -16.14
CA GLU A 159 28.34 -9.37 -17.04
C GLU A 159 29.68 -9.22 -16.29
N SER A 160 29.85 -8.17 -15.49
CA SER A 160 31.11 -7.91 -14.78
C SER A 160 31.18 -8.60 -13.41
N GLY A 161 30.04 -8.95 -12.82
CA GLY A 161 29.95 -9.43 -11.43
C GLY A 161 30.14 -8.34 -10.38
N GLU A 162 30.33 -7.08 -10.78
CA GLU A 162 30.53 -5.94 -9.88
C GLU A 162 29.23 -5.49 -9.21
N GLY A 163 29.37 -4.86 -8.05
CA GLY A 163 28.26 -4.25 -7.32
C GLY A 163 27.63 -3.09 -8.07
N LEU A 164 26.30 -3.01 -8.05
CA LEU A 164 25.56 -1.92 -8.69
C LEU A 164 25.14 -0.86 -7.68
N GLU A 165 25.68 0.35 -7.82
CA GLU A 165 25.19 1.54 -7.12
C GLU A 165 23.89 2.04 -7.76
N GLY A 166 22.86 2.24 -6.95
CA GLY A 166 21.57 2.73 -7.40
C GLY A 166 20.57 2.85 -6.26
N MET A 167 19.32 3.11 -6.59
CA MET A 167 18.23 3.25 -5.62
C MET A 167 17.37 2.00 -5.61
N VAL A 168 17.23 1.38 -4.43
CA VAL A 168 16.23 0.36 -4.13
C VAL A 168 14.96 1.03 -3.65
N TYR A 169 13.81 0.56 -4.12
CA TYR A 169 12.50 0.99 -3.64
C TYR A 169 11.69 -0.24 -3.22
N VAL A 170 11.03 -0.16 -2.07
CA VAL A 170 10.08 -1.15 -1.61
C VAL A 170 8.73 -0.51 -1.25
N GLY A 171 7.66 -1.29 -1.36
CA GLY A 171 6.33 -0.81 -0.98
C GLY A 171 5.33 -1.89 -0.64
N ALA A 172 4.46 -1.62 0.33
CA ALA A 172 3.39 -2.52 0.76
C ALA A 172 2.18 -1.72 1.26
N GLY A 173 1.11 -1.68 0.46
CA GLY A 173 -0.06 -0.84 0.77
C GLY A 173 0.33 0.64 0.82
N LYS A 174 0.24 1.25 2.00
CA LYS A 174 0.67 2.66 2.23
C LYS A 174 2.13 2.80 2.64
N TYR A 175 2.78 1.70 3.02
CA TYR A 175 4.20 1.71 3.36
C TYR A 175 5.03 1.82 2.08
N GLN A 176 6.00 2.73 2.09
CA GLN A 176 6.99 2.92 1.05
C GLN A 176 8.32 3.23 1.73
N ASP A 177 9.39 2.64 1.23
CA ASP A 177 10.74 2.89 1.70
C ASP A 177 11.72 2.82 0.54
N SER A 178 12.86 3.48 0.68
CA SER A 178 13.90 3.50 -0.35
C SER A 178 15.26 3.71 0.25
N MET A 179 16.28 3.14 -0.37
CA MET A 179 17.66 3.37 0.03
C MET A 179 18.60 3.33 -1.17
N LYS A 180 19.78 3.93 -1.03
CA LYS A 180 20.87 3.77 -1.99
C LYS A 180 21.69 2.52 -1.63
N THR A 181 22.04 1.71 -2.63
CA THR A 181 23.03 0.64 -2.46
C THR A 181 24.44 1.23 -2.28
N ASN A 182 25.33 0.46 -1.65
CA ASN A 182 26.75 0.82 -1.58
C ASN A 182 27.50 0.44 -2.89
N THR A 183 28.81 0.71 -2.95
CA THR A 183 29.69 0.37 -4.08
C THR A 183 29.74 -1.13 -4.40
N ASN A 184 29.46 -1.99 -3.42
CA ASN A 184 29.39 -3.43 -3.62
C ASN A 184 27.99 -3.90 -4.02
N GLY A 185 27.03 -2.99 -4.19
CA GLY A 185 25.64 -3.27 -4.49
C GLY A 185 24.83 -3.79 -3.31
N ASP A 186 25.35 -3.72 -2.09
CA ASP A 186 24.65 -4.20 -0.89
C ASP A 186 23.50 -3.25 -0.50
N PHE A 187 22.39 -3.84 -0.03
CA PHE A 187 21.26 -3.14 0.57
C PHE A 187 20.80 -3.81 1.86
N ASP A 188 20.15 -3.02 2.72
CA ASP A 188 19.53 -3.44 3.99
C ASP A 188 18.27 -2.59 4.22
N ILE A 189 17.14 -3.05 3.68
CA ILE A 189 15.87 -2.31 3.66
C ILE A 189 14.77 -3.07 4.39
N LYS A 190 13.88 -2.36 5.09
CA LYS A 190 12.82 -3.02 5.86
C LYS A 190 11.61 -3.35 4.98
N VAL A 191 11.13 -4.58 5.09
CA VAL A 191 9.94 -5.08 4.36
C VAL A 191 8.98 -5.81 5.29
N PRO A 192 7.69 -5.91 4.97
CA PRO A 192 6.74 -6.68 5.78
C PRO A 192 7.13 -8.15 5.87
N SER A 193 7.10 -8.70 7.07
CA SER A 193 7.36 -10.12 7.34
C SER A 193 6.29 -11.05 6.75
N ILE A 194 5.10 -10.54 6.46
CA ILE A 194 3.98 -11.32 5.91
C ILE A 194 3.25 -10.59 4.78
N GLY A 195 2.80 -11.36 3.79
CA GLY A 195 2.15 -10.87 2.57
C GLY A 195 3.14 -10.30 1.56
N GLU A 196 2.60 -9.75 0.48
CA GLU A 196 3.41 -9.21 -0.61
C GLU A 196 3.97 -7.81 -0.31
N PHE A 197 5.18 -7.56 -0.82
CA PHE A 197 5.74 -6.23 -1.03
C PHE A 197 6.30 -6.10 -2.43
N SER A 198 6.24 -4.90 -3.00
CA SER A 198 6.92 -4.61 -4.26
C SER A 198 8.38 -4.27 -4.04
N PHE A 199 9.24 -4.67 -4.97
CA PHE A 199 10.67 -4.35 -5.00
C PHE A 199 11.07 -3.86 -6.40
N GLU A 200 11.86 -2.79 -6.44
CA GLU A 200 12.41 -2.12 -7.63
C GLU A 200 13.85 -1.68 -7.37
N PHE A 201 14.64 -1.60 -8.44
CA PHE A 201 15.99 -1.03 -8.39
C PHE A 201 16.25 -0.22 -9.65
N HIS A 202 16.78 0.99 -9.51
CA HIS A 202 17.15 1.88 -10.62
C HIS A 202 18.57 2.40 -10.43
N SER A 203 19.44 2.19 -11.42
CA SER A 203 20.75 2.85 -11.57
C SER A 203 20.83 3.58 -12.91
N SER A 204 22.01 4.13 -13.22
CA SER A 204 22.34 4.78 -14.49
C SER A 204 22.16 3.89 -15.72
N ASP A 205 22.39 2.60 -15.56
CA ASP A 205 22.53 1.64 -16.66
C ASP A 205 21.89 0.26 -16.37
N HIS A 206 21.28 0.07 -15.19
CA HIS A 206 20.57 -1.15 -14.81
C HIS A 206 19.22 -0.82 -14.18
N ILE A 207 18.16 -1.49 -14.63
CA ILE A 207 16.81 -1.30 -14.10
C ILE A 207 16.18 -2.65 -13.79
N LYS A 208 15.79 -2.84 -12.54
CA LYS A 208 14.85 -3.87 -12.10
C LYS A 208 13.46 -3.26 -12.00
N GLY A 209 12.63 -3.54 -12.99
CA GLY A 209 11.22 -3.15 -12.96
C GLY A 209 10.44 -3.81 -11.81
N ARG A 210 9.33 -3.15 -11.42
CA ARG A 210 8.47 -3.55 -10.30
C ARG A 210 8.05 -5.00 -10.36
N ARG A 211 8.28 -5.70 -9.24
CA ARG A 211 7.77 -7.05 -8.98
C ARG A 211 7.33 -7.14 -7.53
N ASN A 212 6.27 -7.91 -7.29
CA ASN A 212 5.84 -8.25 -5.95
C ASN A 212 6.51 -9.55 -5.51
N TYR A 213 6.88 -9.61 -4.24
CA TYR A 213 7.51 -10.74 -3.59
C TYR A 213 6.80 -10.99 -2.25
N GLU A 214 6.72 -12.24 -1.82
CA GLU A 214 6.39 -12.58 -0.43
C GLU A 214 7.66 -13.03 0.28
N LEU A 215 7.97 -12.47 1.44
CA LEU A 215 9.24 -12.74 2.13
C LEU A 215 9.52 -14.24 2.35
N ARG A 216 8.49 -15.01 2.70
CA ARG A 216 8.60 -16.46 2.90
C ARG A 216 8.91 -17.28 1.63
N LEU A 217 8.74 -16.67 0.45
CA LEU A 217 9.00 -17.24 -0.87
C LEU A 217 10.21 -16.59 -1.55
N ILE A 218 10.89 -15.67 -0.86
CA ILE A 218 12.11 -15.06 -1.35
C ILE A 218 13.22 -16.07 -1.08
N ASP A 219 13.53 -16.85 -2.11
CA ASP A 219 14.73 -17.68 -2.18
C ASP A 219 16.01 -16.80 -2.27
N GLU A 220 17.17 -17.42 -2.51
CA GLU A 220 18.48 -16.80 -2.79
C GLU A 220 18.46 -15.66 -3.85
N LEU A 221 17.36 -15.53 -4.62
CA LEU A 221 17.20 -14.55 -5.70
C LEU A 221 17.39 -13.08 -5.25
N LEU A 222 16.91 -12.69 -4.07
CA LEU A 222 17.13 -11.33 -3.55
C LEU A 222 18.35 -11.23 -2.64
N GLU A 223 18.88 -12.34 -2.14
CA GLU A 223 20.19 -12.35 -1.48
C GLU A 223 21.29 -11.94 -2.47
N ARG A 224 21.16 -12.38 -3.74
CA ARG A 224 22.02 -11.98 -4.85
C ARG A 224 21.24 -11.79 -6.15
N LEU A 225 20.92 -10.54 -6.47
CA LEU A 225 20.19 -10.17 -7.67
C LEU A 225 21.16 -9.81 -8.81
N ASN A 226 21.24 -10.67 -9.83
CA ASN A 226 22.01 -10.38 -11.05
C ASN A 226 21.14 -9.60 -12.04
N LEU A 227 21.63 -8.44 -12.52
CA LEU A 227 20.94 -7.61 -13.50
C LEU A 227 21.74 -7.50 -14.78
N GLU A 228 21.06 -7.57 -15.91
CA GLU A 228 21.63 -7.23 -17.22
C GLU A 228 21.62 -5.70 -17.40
N PRO A 229 22.63 -5.13 -18.08
CA PRO A 229 22.63 -3.73 -18.46
C PRO A 229 21.43 -3.38 -19.36
N LEU A 230 21.06 -2.10 -19.36
CA LEU A 230 20.05 -1.56 -20.26
C LEU A 230 20.52 -1.69 -21.71
N ARG A 231 19.67 -2.30 -22.52
CA ARG A 231 19.87 -2.50 -23.95
C ARG A 231 18.68 -1.97 -24.73
N GLU A 232 18.95 -1.51 -25.94
CA GLU A 232 17.89 -1.11 -26.87
C GLU A 232 16.85 -2.24 -27.02
N GLY A 233 15.57 -1.87 -26.99
CA GLY A 233 14.48 -2.82 -27.12
C GLY A 233 13.99 -3.42 -25.81
N MET A 234 14.64 -3.16 -24.67
CA MET A 234 14.09 -3.54 -23.36
C MET A 234 12.80 -2.77 -23.05
N PHE A 235 11.87 -3.42 -22.35
CA PHE A 235 10.56 -2.84 -22.00
C PHE A 235 10.29 -2.89 -20.50
N PHE A 236 9.76 -1.79 -19.97
CA PHE A 236 9.27 -1.67 -18.59
C PHE A 236 7.79 -1.35 -18.58
N ASN A 237 7.00 -2.12 -17.82
CA ASN A 237 5.55 -1.95 -17.76
C ASN A 237 5.13 -1.15 -16.53
N PHE A 238 4.20 -0.22 -16.72
CA PHE A 238 3.59 0.60 -15.69
C PHE A 238 2.09 0.29 -15.62
N ASP A 239 1.77 -0.95 -15.24
CA ASP A 239 0.40 -1.47 -15.13
C ASP A 239 -0.39 -0.80 -13.97
N ASP A 240 0.30 0.01 -13.16
CA ASP A 240 -0.20 0.82 -12.05
C ASP A 240 -0.37 2.30 -12.42
N ILE A 241 -0.29 2.68 -13.70
CA ILE A 241 -0.68 4.01 -14.19
C ILE A 241 -1.92 3.86 -15.06
N LEU A 242 -3.08 4.00 -14.43
CA LEU A 242 -4.37 3.76 -15.09
C LEU A 242 -5.08 5.06 -15.49
N PHE A 243 -5.83 4.98 -16.59
CA PHE A 243 -6.60 6.09 -17.14
C PHE A 243 -8.11 5.87 -16.97
N VAL A 244 -8.85 6.97 -16.83
CA VAL A 244 -10.32 6.99 -16.93
C VAL A 244 -10.70 6.44 -18.32
N GLY A 245 -11.69 5.55 -18.36
CA GLY A 245 -12.13 4.88 -19.59
C GLY A 245 -12.43 5.89 -20.70
N GLY A 246 -11.94 5.64 -21.91
CA GLY A 246 -12.14 6.53 -23.06
C GLY A 246 -11.40 7.86 -23.06
N THR A 247 -10.65 8.20 -21.99
CA THR A 247 -9.95 9.49 -21.86
C THR A 247 -8.44 9.34 -21.65
N PRO A 248 -7.65 10.41 -21.87
CA PRO A 248 -6.25 10.48 -21.46
C PRO A 248 -6.06 10.94 -20.01
N ILE A 249 -7.13 11.06 -19.22
CA ILE A 249 -7.07 11.49 -17.82
C ILE A 249 -6.61 10.31 -16.97
N ILE A 250 -5.54 10.50 -16.21
CA ILE A 250 -5.04 9.51 -15.25
C ILE A 250 -6.03 9.47 -14.08
N LEU A 251 -6.44 8.26 -13.69
CA LEU A 251 -7.30 8.06 -12.52
C LEU A 251 -6.61 8.64 -11.29
N ASP A 252 -7.31 9.49 -10.53
CA ASP A 252 -6.71 10.25 -9.43
C ASP A 252 -6.00 9.36 -8.40
N GLY A 253 -6.60 8.21 -8.10
CA GLY A 253 -6.02 7.18 -7.23
C GLY A 253 -4.75 6.52 -7.76
N TYR A 254 -4.27 6.81 -8.98
CA TYR A 254 -3.05 6.25 -9.58
C TYR A 254 -2.01 7.32 -9.94
N ARG A 255 -2.32 8.60 -9.80
CA ARG A 255 -1.37 9.69 -10.06
C ARG A 255 -0.12 9.60 -9.18
N HIS A 256 -0.24 9.03 -7.99
CA HIS A 256 0.87 8.81 -7.07
C HIS A 256 1.92 7.81 -7.59
N ASN A 257 1.65 7.08 -8.69
CA ASN A 257 2.61 6.17 -9.32
C ASN A 257 3.46 6.84 -10.39
N LEU A 258 3.14 8.08 -10.81
CA LEU A 258 3.94 8.80 -11.80
C LEU A 258 5.36 9.19 -11.32
N PRO A 259 5.59 9.57 -10.05
CA PRO A 259 6.94 9.82 -9.54
C PRO A 259 7.87 8.62 -9.72
N ARG A 260 7.36 7.39 -9.61
CA ARG A 260 8.13 6.16 -9.83
C ARG A 260 8.66 6.04 -11.26
N LEU A 261 7.81 6.37 -12.24
CA LEU A 261 8.22 6.41 -13.64
C LEU A 261 9.29 7.50 -13.85
N TYR A 262 9.09 8.68 -13.30
CA TYR A 262 10.10 9.74 -13.35
C TYR A 262 11.44 9.30 -12.75
N GLN A 263 11.43 8.68 -11.56
CA GLN A 263 12.64 8.19 -10.88
C GLN A 263 13.41 7.18 -11.75
N MET A 264 12.71 6.27 -12.42
CA MET A 264 13.33 5.31 -13.32
C MET A 264 14.05 6.00 -14.50
N ILE A 265 13.35 6.92 -15.18
CA ILE A 265 13.90 7.64 -16.35
C ILE A 265 15.03 8.60 -15.94
N ASN A 266 14.87 9.26 -14.79
CA ASN A 266 15.86 10.17 -14.25
C ASN A 266 17.13 9.45 -13.80
N ALA A 267 17.01 8.24 -13.24
CA ALA A 267 18.17 7.45 -12.83
C ALA A 267 19.02 7.05 -14.05
N ALA A 268 18.38 6.58 -15.14
CA ALA A 268 19.05 6.19 -16.38
C ALA A 268 19.27 7.40 -17.31
N ASP A 269 19.96 8.42 -16.79
CA ASP A 269 20.14 9.73 -17.43
C ASP A 269 20.83 9.70 -18.81
N SER A 270 21.64 8.68 -19.04
CA SER A 270 22.41 8.48 -20.28
C SER A 270 21.63 7.73 -21.37
N TYR A 271 20.34 7.44 -21.13
CA TYR A 271 19.48 6.69 -22.05
C TYR A 271 18.30 7.51 -22.59
N ARG A 272 17.89 7.15 -23.81
CA ARG A 272 16.68 7.59 -24.49
C ARG A 272 15.56 6.54 -24.35
N PHE A 273 14.32 7.01 -24.23
CA PHE A 273 13.15 6.16 -23.98
C PHE A 273 11.96 6.51 -24.87
N GLU A 274 11.20 5.49 -25.27
CA GLU A 274 9.91 5.65 -25.95
C GLU A 274 8.76 5.31 -25.01
N ILE A 275 7.88 6.27 -24.78
CA ILE A 275 6.66 6.13 -23.98
C ILE A 275 5.53 5.60 -24.88
N GLN A 276 5.06 4.39 -24.58
CA GLN A 276 4.07 3.68 -25.39
C GLN A 276 2.69 3.72 -24.74
N GLY A 277 1.71 4.22 -25.50
CA GLY A 277 0.30 4.19 -25.10
C GLY A 277 -0.43 2.97 -25.65
N HIS A 278 -1.19 2.29 -24.80
CA HIS A 278 -2.02 1.13 -25.18
C HIS A 278 -3.49 1.31 -24.76
N VAL A 279 -4.41 0.77 -25.56
CA VAL A 279 -5.85 0.77 -25.25
C VAL A 279 -6.45 -0.63 -25.36
N HIS A 280 -7.57 -0.82 -24.66
CA HIS A 280 -8.40 -2.01 -24.78
C HIS A 280 -9.52 -1.74 -25.79
N CYS A 281 -9.35 -2.20 -27.04
CA CYS A 281 -10.39 -2.17 -28.08
C CYS A 281 -10.56 -3.58 -28.69
N PRO A 282 -11.17 -4.54 -27.97
CA PRO A 282 -11.36 -5.91 -28.47
C PRO A 282 -12.34 -5.93 -29.64
N GLY A 283 -12.16 -6.89 -30.56
CA GLY A 283 -13.04 -7.07 -31.73
C GLY A 283 -12.91 -6.00 -32.82
N ARG A 284 -12.07 -4.97 -32.62
CA ARG A 284 -11.78 -3.97 -33.65
C ARG A 284 -10.48 -4.30 -34.39
N PRO A 285 -10.34 -3.91 -35.68
CA PRO A 285 -9.09 -4.11 -36.42
C PRO A 285 -7.87 -3.61 -35.64
N GLN A 286 -6.76 -4.31 -35.81
CA GLN A 286 -5.44 -3.79 -35.45
C GLN A 286 -5.25 -2.48 -36.25
N HIS A 287 -5.08 -1.35 -35.56
CA HIS A 287 -5.15 0.04 -36.10
C HIS A 287 -6.57 0.64 -36.22
N SER A 288 -7.48 0.25 -35.33
CA SER A 288 -8.88 0.69 -35.40
C SER A 288 -9.12 2.19 -35.18
N GLY A 289 -9.09 2.93 -36.29
CA GLY A 289 -9.63 4.29 -36.48
C GLY A 289 -8.99 5.40 -35.64
N PRO A 290 -9.37 6.67 -35.89
CA PRO A 290 -8.84 7.85 -35.16
C PRO A 290 -9.08 7.76 -33.65
N GLN A 291 -10.10 7.01 -33.22
CA GLN A 291 -10.54 6.96 -31.83
C GLN A 291 -9.61 6.16 -30.91
N CYS A 292 -9.30 4.89 -31.23
CA CYS A 292 -8.42 4.07 -30.39
C CYS A 292 -6.95 4.50 -30.54
N PHE A 293 -6.54 4.84 -31.77
CA PHE A 293 -5.19 5.36 -32.02
C PHE A 293 -4.97 6.70 -31.32
N GLY A 294 -5.82 7.70 -31.58
CA GLY A 294 -5.70 9.03 -30.95
C GLY A 294 -5.86 8.99 -29.43
N LEU A 295 -6.64 8.05 -28.87
CA LEU A 295 -6.69 7.85 -27.42
C LEU A 295 -5.35 7.33 -26.86
N SER A 296 -4.77 6.31 -27.51
CA SER A 296 -3.47 5.78 -27.09
C SER A 296 -2.35 6.82 -27.21
N GLU A 297 -2.40 7.64 -28.27
CA GLU A 297 -1.49 8.77 -28.48
C GLU A 297 -1.60 9.81 -27.37
N ARG A 298 -2.82 10.32 -27.09
CA ARG A 298 -3.03 11.31 -26.03
C ARG A 298 -2.63 10.81 -24.65
N ARG A 299 -2.72 9.50 -24.39
CA ARG A 299 -2.24 8.87 -23.15
C ARG A 299 -0.73 8.87 -23.07
N ALA A 300 -0.05 8.46 -24.16
CA ALA A 300 1.41 8.48 -24.22
C ALA A 300 1.93 9.93 -24.08
N LEU A 301 1.34 10.88 -24.80
CA LEU A 301 1.66 12.30 -24.72
C LEU A 301 1.44 12.86 -23.31
N LYS A 302 0.39 12.42 -22.59
CA LYS A 302 0.15 12.86 -21.21
C LYS A 302 1.29 12.48 -20.26
N ILE A 303 1.87 11.30 -20.46
CA ILE A 303 3.00 10.80 -19.67
C ILE A 303 4.29 11.51 -20.09
N TYR A 304 4.52 11.65 -21.38
CA TYR A 304 5.64 12.43 -21.93
C TYR A 304 5.66 13.84 -21.34
N THR A 305 4.54 14.55 -21.43
CA THR A 305 4.39 15.92 -20.91
C THR A 305 4.70 15.98 -19.41
N TYR A 306 4.19 15.01 -18.64
CA TYR A 306 4.47 14.92 -17.20
C TYR A 306 5.96 14.81 -16.88
N LEU A 307 6.74 14.08 -17.70
CA LEU A 307 8.18 13.87 -17.53
C LEU A 307 8.97 15.13 -17.92
N VAL A 308 8.63 15.75 -19.06
CA VAL A 308 9.27 16.99 -19.54
C VAL A 308 9.01 18.15 -18.57
N GLU A 309 7.78 18.31 -18.07
CA GLU A 309 7.43 19.32 -17.05
C GLU A 309 8.23 19.15 -15.74
N ARG A 310 8.88 18.01 -15.52
CA ARG A 310 9.73 17.71 -14.36
C ARG A 310 11.22 17.75 -14.67
N GLY A 311 11.60 18.14 -15.89
CA GLY A 311 12.98 18.36 -16.27
C GLY A 311 13.67 17.19 -16.96
N ILE A 312 12.94 16.16 -17.41
CA ILE A 312 13.54 15.20 -18.37
C ILE A 312 13.64 15.89 -19.73
N GLU A 313 14.84 15.91 -20.31
CA GLU A 313 15.08 16.56 -21.61
C GLU A 313 14.25 15.91 -22.73
N GLU A 314 13.78 16.75 -23.67
CA GLU A 314 12.86 16.29 -24.73
C GLU A 314 13.52 15.32 -25.71
N ASP A 315 14.82 15.47 -25.98
CA ASP A 315 15.61 14.61 -26.86
C ASP A 315 15.79 13.19 -26.31
N ARG A 316 15.69 13.03 -24.98
CA ARG A 316 15.68 11.75 -24.29
C ARG A 316 14.37 10.99 -24.41
N LEU A 317 13.31 11.62 -24.90
CA LEU A 317 11.98 11.04 -24.89
C LEU A 317 11.31 11.03 -26.26
N GLU A 318 10.76 9.89 -26.63
CA GLU A 318 9.77 9.75 -27.70
C GLU A 318 8.44 9.28 -27.11
N TRP A 319 7.32 9.50 -27.80
CA TRP A 319 6.06 8.84 -27.47
C TRP A 319 5.42 8.23 -28.71
N LYS A 320 4.83 7.04 -28.57
CA LYS A 320 4.17 6.34 -29.68
C LYS A 320 2.82 5.73 -29.27
N ALA A 321 1.90 5.77 -30.22
CA ALA A 321 0.55 5.23 -30.11
C ALA A 321 0.50 3.81 -30.66
N TYR A 322 0.19 2.82 -29.82
CA TYR A 322 0.08 1.43 -30.24
C TYR A 322 -1.36 0.92 -30.29
N SER A 323 -2.35 1.77 -30.00
CA SER A 323 -3.77 1.43 -30.04
C SER A 323 -4.05 0.06 -29.37
N ASN A 324 -4.72 -0.85 -30.06
CA ASN A 324 -5.02 -2.22 -29.65
C ASN A 324 -4.05 -3.27 -30.24
N LEU A 325 -2.94 -2.86 -30.87
CA LEU A 325 -1.99 -3.77 -31.55
C LEU A 325 -1.29 -4.73 -30.59
N ARG A 326 -1.04 -4.26 -29.37
CA ARG A 326 -0.29 -4.99 -28.35
C ARG A 326 -1.15 -5.28 -27.13
N MET A 327 -2.43 -5.63 -27.33
CA MET A 327 -3.27 -6.10 -26.23
C MET A 327 -2.67 -7.40 -25.64
N ARG A 328 -2.44 -7.40 -24.33
CA ARG A 328 -1.96 -8.57 -23.59
C ARG A 328 -3.08 -9.59 -23.40
N TYR A 329 -4.31 -9.12 -23.30
CA TYR A 329 -5.53 -9.93 -23.19
C TYR A 329 -6.55 -9.51 -24.24
N PRO A 330 -6.38 -9.92 -25.51
CA PRO A 330 -7.32 -9.55 -26.58
C PRO A 330 -8.77 -10.00 -26.30
N ASN A 331 -8.92 -11.13 -25.62
CA ASN A 331 -10.21 -11.72 -25.25
C ASN A 331 -10.51 -11.51 -23.76
N ALA A 332 -10.21 -10.32 -23.22
CA ALA A 332 -10.48 -10.03 -21.81
C ALA A 332 -11.98 -10.18 -21.49
N VAL A 333 -12.31 -11.17 -20.66
CA VAL A 333 -13.70 -11.48 -20.26
C VAL A 333 -14.18 -10.68 -19.05
N ASN A 334 -13.29 -9.91 -18.42
CA ASN A 334 -13.61 -9.09 -17.26
C ASN A 334 -12.77 -7.81 -17.23
N GLU A 335 -13.20 -6.87 -16.39
CA GLU A 335 -12.61 -5.54 -16.30
C GLU A 335 -11.17 -5.54 -15.75
N ASN A 336 -10.80 -6.52 -14.93
CA ASN A 336 -9.42 -6.65 -14.43
C ASN A 336 -8.44 -7.00 -15.55
N LEU A 337 -8.83 -7.89 -16.46
CA LEU A 337 -8.04 -8.22 -17.65
C LEU A 337 -8.06 -7.07 -18.67
N ALA A 338 -9.21 -6.42 -18.86
CA ALA A 338 -9.34 -5.27 -19.75
C ALA A 338 -8.45 -4.09 -19.31
N LYS A 339 -8.34 -3.83 -18.01
CA LYS A 339 -7.44 -2.81 -17.42
C LYS A 339 -5.98 -3.05 -17.79
N LYS A 340 -5.50 -4.30 -17.81
CA LYS A 340 -4.10 -4.64 -18.19
C LYS A 340 -3.77 -4.33 -19.65
N ASN A 341 -4.76 -4.08 -20.50
CA ASN A 341 -4.55 -3.60 -21.86
C ASN A 341 -4.48 -2.07 -21.96
N ARG A 342 -4.90 -1.33 -20.92
CA ARG A 342 -4.92 0.13 -20.84
C ARG A 342 -3.73 0.60 -20.00
N ARG A 343 -2.54 0.38 -20.54
CA ARG A 343 -1.28 0.55 -19.82
C ARG A 343 -0.35 1.54 -20.53
N VAL A 344 0.67 1.95 -19.78
CA VAL A 344 1.85 2.63 -20.30
C VAL A 344 3.00 1.63 -20.26
N THR A 345 3.75 1.55 -21.35
CA THR A 345 5.00 0.80 -21.41
C THR A 345 6.11 1.78 -21.79
N VAL A 346 7.31 1.58 -21.25
CA VAL A 346 8.50 2.35 -21.61
C VAL A 346 9.45 1.42 -22.34
N LYS A 347 9.91 1.80 -23.52
CA LYS A 347 10.93 1.07 -24.29
C LYS A 347 12.26 1.83 -24.24
N VAL A 348 13.37 1.13 -24.04
CA VAL A 348 14.72 1.70 -24.20
C VAL A 348 15.02 1.86 -25.69
N LEU A 349 15.42 3.06 -26.11
CA LEU A 349 15.81 3.37 -27.49
C LEU A 349 17.32 3.28 -27.72
N GLY A 350 18.13 3.41 -26.67
CA GLY A 350 19.59 3.46 -26.77
C GLY A 350 20.15 4.52 -25.83
N MET A 351 21.45 4.78 -25.94
CA MET A 351 22.09 5.87 -25.20
C MET A 351 21.80 7.22 -25.88
N VAL A 352 22.00 8.31 -25.15
CA VAL A 352 22.07 9.66 -25.73
C VAL A 352 23.37 9.75 -26.54
N ASP A 353 23.29 10.27 -27.77
CA ASP A 353 24.44 10.42 -28.68
C ASP A 353 25.41 11.54 -28.26
#